data_AF-A0A090IZS0-F1
#
_entry.id   AF-A0A090IZS0-F1
#
_cell.length_a   1.000
_cell.length_b   1.000
_cell.length_c   1.000
_cell.angle_alpha   90.00
_cell.angle_beta   90.00
_cell.angle_gamma   90.00
#
_symmetry.space_group_name_H-M   'P 1'
#
loop_
_entity.id
_entity.type
_entity.pdbx_description
1 polymer ?
#
loop_
_entity_poly.entity_id
_entity_poly.type
_entity_poly.pdbx_seq_one_letter_code
_entity_poly.pdbx_strand_id
1 'polypeptide(L)'
;MNTKGKIVSSNYPGRAMNTQVENILNKNLADGGITADSLTFGFGVEDVSYLKPNMKLSDYISTYKPEYFSGYLVIKESNNNTGSALTKAFQESFEELQNTPLQANVWVIAEESYDEVISEFVKLPDVSNSWFKDKNTIGSFQFSVTAKGVNIDESKLNNLLKGGEWLDLY
;
A
#
# COMPACT_ATOMS: atom_id res chain seq x y z
N MET A 1 -13.83 8.72 -18.85
CA MET A 1 -14.87 7.75 -19.27
C MET A 1 -14.38 7.01 -20.50
N ASN A 2 -14.59 5.71 -20.63
CA ASN A 2 -14.38 5.01 -21.90
C ASN A 2 -15.52 5.32 -22.89
N THR A 3 -15.41 4.82 -24.12
CA THR A 3 -16.43 4.98 -25.18
C THR A 3 -17.81 4.37 -24.83
N LYS A 4 -17.92 3.68 -23.69
CA LYS A 4 -19.15 3.09 -23.16
C LYS A 4 -19.68 3.82 -21.93
N GLY A 5 -19.17 5.02 -21.61
CA GLY A 5 -19.63 5.78 -20.44
C GLY A 5 -19.21 5.19 -19.09
N LYS A 6 -18.29 4.22 -19.04
CA LYS A 6 -17.73 3.73 -17.78
C LYS A 6 -16.54 4.60 -17.37
N ILE A 7 -16.47 5.01 -16.10
CA ILE A 7 -15.23 5.56 -15.54
C ILE A 7 -14.23 4.40 -15.48
N VAL A 8 -13.18 4.49 -16.30
CA VAL A 8 -12.05 3.56 -16.29
C VAL A 8 -10.94 4.29 -15.54
N SER A 9 -10.90 4.11 -14.23
CA SER A 9 -9.93 4.78 -13.35
C SER A 9 -8.49 4.46 -13.75
N SER A 10 -8.22 3.24 -14.24
CA SER A 10 -6.89 2.82 -14.71
C SER A 10 -6.31 3.67 -15.85
N ASN A 11 -7.17 4.37 -16.61
CA ASN A 11 -6.73 5.26 -17.70
C ASN A 11 -6.49 6.69 -17.23
N TYR A 12 -6.75 6.99 -15.96
CA TYR A 12 -6.36 8.26 -15.37
C TYR A 12 -4.85 8.23 -15.13
N PRO A 13 -4.06 9.16 -15.70
CA PRO A 13 -2.61 9.13 -15.58
C PRO A 13 -2.11 9.01 -14.12
N GLY A 14 -2.78 9.66 -13.16
CA GLY A 14 -2.43 9.53 -11.74
C GLY A 14 -2.61 8.12 -11.18
N ARG A 15 -3.69 7.43 -11.59
CA ARG A 15 -3.92 6.02 -11.21
C ARG A 15 -2.84 5.13 -11.80
N ALA A 16 -2.41 5.39 -13.03
CA ALA A 16 -1.34 4.63 -13.66
C ALA A 16 0.01 4.78 -12.92
N MET A 17 0.28 5.94 -12.31
CA MET A 17 1.47 6.12 -11.46
C MET A 17 1.31 5.33 -10.16
N ASN A 18 0.15 5.43 -9.50
CA ASN A 18 -0.15 4.69 -8.29
C ASN A 18 -0.04 3.17 -8.50
N THR A 19 -0.51 2.65 -9.63
CA THR A 19 -0.37 1.22 -9.97
C THR A 19 1.09 0.81 -10.16
N GLN A 20 1.97 1.69 -10.65
CA GLN A 20 3.41 1.39 -10.67
C GLN A 20 3.99 1.28 -9.25
N VAL A 21 3.57 2.15 -8.32
CA VAL A 21 3.94 2.07 -6.90
C VAL A 21 3.44 0.77 -6.27
N GLU A 22 2.17 0.42 -6.51
CA GLU A 22 1.54 -0.82 -6.03
C GLU A 22 2.29 -2.06 -6.51
N ASN A 23 2.66 -2.09 -7.80
CA ASN A 23 3.41 -3.22 -8.36
C ASN A 23 4.79 -3.40 -7.72
N ILE A 24 5.50 -2.30 -7.42
CA ILE A 24 6.78 -2.34 -6.71
C ILE A 24 6.57 -2.92 -5.30
N LEU A 25 5.63 -2.35 -4.54
CA LEU A 25 5.35 -2.79 -3.17
C LEU A 25 4.90 -4.25 -3.12
N ASN A 26 3.91 -4.63 -3.94
CA ASN A 26 3.39 -6.00 -3.98
C ASN A 26 4.47 -7.01 -4.38
N LYS A 27 5.35 -6.65 -5.32
CA LYS A 27 6.49 -7.50 -5.70
C LYS A 27 7.46 -7.68 -4.53
N ASN A 28 7.89 -6.61 -3.88
CA ASN A 28 8.85 -6.68 -2.78
C ASN A 28 8.27 -7.44 -1.57
N LEU A 29 6.96 -7.33 -1.34
CA LEU A 29 6.24 -8.16 -0.35
C LEU A 29 6.25 -9.65 -0.73
N ALA A 30 5.95 -9.96 -1.99
CA ALA A 30 5.94 -11.34 -2.50
C ALA A 30 7.34 -11.98 -2.45
N ASP A 31 8.38 -11.22 -2.80
CA ASP A 31 9.79 -11.65 -2.69
C ASP A 31 10.19 -11.94 -1.23
N GLY A 32 9.54 -11.26 -0.27
CA GLY A 32 9.63 -11.53 1.16
C GLY A 32 8.70 -12.63 1.69
N GLY A 33 7.89 -13.26 0.84
CA GLY A 33 6.94 -14.32 1.21
C GLY A 33 5.61 -13.83 1.80
N ILE A 34 5.33 -12.53 1.73
CA ILE A 34 4.06 -11.93 2.16
C ILE A 34 3.09 -11.87 0.97
N THR A 35 1.93 -12.52 1.11
CA THR A 35 0.84 -12.41 0.13
C THR A 35 0.00 -11.18 0.45
N ALA A 36 -0.04 -10.22 -0.46
CA ALA A 36 -0.74 -8.96 -0.25
C ALA A 36 -1.10 -8.25 -1.56
N ASP A 37 -2.06 -7.33 -1.48
CA ASP A 37 -2.29 -6.30 -2.49
C ASP A 37 -2.42 -4.92 -1.85
N SER A 38 -2.05 -3.90 -2.62
CA SER A 38 -2.07 -2.51 -2.21
C SER A 38 -2.93 -1.63 -3.10
N LEU A 39 -3.45 -0.55 -2.50
CA LEU A 39 -4.10 0.56 -3.18
C LEU A 39 -3.44 1.85 -2.67
N THR A 40 -2.68 2.53 -3.51
CA THR A 40 -1.85 3.68 -3.13
C THR A 40 -2.21 4.94 -3.90
N PHE A 41 -1.78 6.08 -3.36
CA PHE A 41 -1.94 7.41 -3.92
C PHE A 41 -0.71 8.26 -3.63
N GLY A 42 -0.27 9.04 -4.61
CA GLY A 42 0.73 10.10 -4.38
C GLY A 42 0.07 11.34 -3.76
N PHE A 43 0.67 11.86 -2.70
CA PHE A 43 0.20 13.05 -1.97
C PHE A 43 1.25 14.17 -2.00
N GLY A 44 0.81 15.40 -1.72
CA GLY A 44 1.68 16.58 -1.71
C GLY A 44 2.18 16.98 -3.10
N VAL A 45 1.42 16.67 -4.15
CA VAL A 45 1.82 16.97 -5.53
C VAL A 45 1.38 18.37 -5.91
N GLU A 46 2.31 19.21 -6.39
CA GLU A 46 2.08 20.64 -6.62
C GLU A 46 1.10 20.92 -7.79
N ASP A 47 1.18 20.19 -8.90
CA ASP A 47 0.28 20.35 -10.06
C ASP A 47 0.32 19.11 -10.97
N VAL A 48 -0.76 18.32 -11.02
CA VAL A 48 -0.87 17.12 -11.90
C VAL A 48 -1.57 17.39 -13.25
N SER A 49 -1.85 18.66 -13.58
CA SER A 49 -2.63 19.04 -14.77
C SER A 49 -1.96 18.63 -16.09
N TYR A 50 -0.65 18.40 -16.07
CA TYR A 50 0.16 18.03 -17.24
C TYR A 50 0.64 16.58 -17.23
N LEU A 51 0.02 15.73 -16.40
CA LEU A 51 0.44 14.34 -16.30
C LEU A 51 0.28 13.63 -17.65
N LYS A 52 1.40 13.15 -18.19
CA LYS A 52 1.40 12.48 -19.49
C LYS A 52 0.95 11.02 -19.32
N PRO A 53 0.13 10.49 -20.24
CA PRO A 53 -0.09 9.06 -20.32
C PRO A 53 1.23 8.31 -20.45
N ASN A 54 1.34 7.13 -19.83
CA ASN A 54 2.50 6.24 -19.91
C ASN A 54 3.83 6.85 -19.40
N MET A 55 3.78 7.86 -18.53
CA MET A 55 4.96 8.36 -17.85
C MET A 55 5.61 7.26 -16.98
N LYS A 56 6.94 7.23 -16.93
CA LYS A 56 7.66 6.35 -15.99
C LYS A 56 7.57 6.92 -14.59
N LEU A 57 7.43 6.05 -13.58
CA LEU A 57 7.36 6.47 -12.18
C LEU A 57 8.58 7.33 -11.75
N SER A 58 9.78 7.03 -12.23
CA SER A 58 10.99 7.85 -11.97
C SER A 58 10.87 9.28 -12.49
N ASP A 59 10.29 9.45 -13.67
CA ASP A 59 10.09 10.77 -14.29
C ASP A 59 8.99 11.53 -13.55
N TYR A 60 7.98 10.80 -13.08
CA TYR A 60 6.92 11.34 -12.24
C TYR A 60 7.48 11.88 -10.92
N ILE A 61 8.23 11.08 -10.17
CA ILE A 61 8.79 11.47 -8.87
C ILE A 61 9.72 12.68 -9.03
N SER A 62 10.61 12.67 -10.03
CA SER A 62 11.53 13.80 -10.27
C SER A 62 10.84 15.09 -10.70
N THR A 63 9.77 15.00 -11.51
CA THR A 63 9.05 16.17 -12.04
C THR A 63 8.08 16.74 -11.03
N TYR A 64 7.26 15.89 -10.41
CA TYR A 64 6.10 16.28 -9.61
C TYR A 64 6.36 16.23 -8.11
N LYS A 65 7.49 15.64 -7.68
CA LYS A 65 8.01 15.63 -6.31
C LYS A 65 6.93 15.36 -5.25
N PRO A 66 6.22 14.22 -5.34
CA PRO A 66 5.26 13.86 -4.30
C PRO A 66 5.94 13.87 -2.93
N GLU A 67 5.27 14.42 -1.92
CA GLU A 67 5.80 14.43 -0.55
C GLU A 67 5.86 13.01 0.02
N TYR A 68 4.88 12.17 -0.33
CA TYR A 68 4.82 10.77 0.06
C TYR A 68 3.82 9.98 -0.80
N PHE A 69 3.94 8.66 -0.78
CA PHE A 69 2.92 7.73 -1.23
C PHE A 69 2.18 7.13 -0.03
N SER A 70 0.84 7.11 -0.08
CA SER A 70 0.03 6.49 0.96
C SER A 70 -1.15 5.71 0.44
N GLY A 71 -1.59 4.71 1.20
CA GLY A 71 -2.91 4.13 1.01
C GLY A 71 -3.14 2.92 1.89
N TYR A 72 -3.64 1.85 1.30
CA TYR A 72 -4.07 0.64 2.00
C TYR A 72 -3.25 -0.55 1.53
N LEU A 73 -2.93 -1.43 2.47
CA LEU A 73 -2.27 -2.70 2.22
C LEU A 73 -3.11 -3.81 2.87
N VAL A 74 -3.54 -4.78 2.07
CA VAL A 74 -4.30 -5.94 2.53
C VAL A 74 -3.38 -7.14 2.52
N ILE A 75 -3.10 -7.71 3.68
CA ILE A 75 -2.19 -8.85 3.87
C ILE A 75 -3.02 -10.09 4.21
N LYS A 76 -2.73 -11.20 3.55
CA LYS A 76 -3.25 -12.52 3.93
C LYS A 76 -2.59 -12.98 5.22
N GLU A 77 -3.36 -13.39 6.22
CA GLU A 77 -2.84 -14.05 7.41
C GLU A 77 -1.95 -15.23 7.01
N SER A 78 -0.74 -15.27 7.58
CA SER A 78 0.22 -16.34 7.35
C SER A 78 1.30 -16.32 8.43
N ASN A 79 1.86 -17.50 8.74
CA ASN A 79 3.06 -17.61 9.57
C ASN A 79 4.30 -16.96 8.95
N ASN A 80 4.27 -16.65 7.66
CA ASN A 80 5.35 -15.95 6.96
C ASN A 80 5.32 -14.43 7.20
N ASN A 81 4.23 -13.89 7.75
CA ASN A 81 4.11 -12.47 8.04
C ASN A 81 4.99 -12.10 9.24
N THR A 82 6.22 -11.69 8.95
CA THR A 82 7.18 -11.23 9.96
C THR A 82 7.45 -9.73 9.80
N GLY A 83 7.76 -9.08 10.93
CA GLY A 83 8.11 -7.67 10.95
C GLY A 83 9.36 -7.35 10.14
N SER A 84 10.34 -8.25 10.11
CA SER A 84 11.53 -8.12 9.25
C SER A 84 11.21 -8.23 7.77
N ALA A 85 10.36 -9.18 7.35
CA ALA A 85 9.92 -9.28 5.95
C ALA A 85 9.15 -8.02 5.50
N LEU A 86 8.21 -7.53 6.31
CA LEU A 86 7.44 -6.32 5.98
C LEU A 86 8.35 -5.08 5.93
N THR A 87 9.25 -4.94 6.91
CA THR A 87 10.19 -3.82 6.98
C THR A 87 11.11 -3.79 5.77
N LYS A 88 11.67 -4.95 5.41
CA LYS A 88 12.53 -5.11 4.24
C LYS A 88 11.79 -4.73 2.95
N ALA A 89 10.58 -5.26 2.75
CA ALA A 89 9.79 -4.96 1.55
C ALA A 89 9.47 -3.46 1.41
N PHE A 90 9.15 -2.78 2.51
CA PHE A 90 8.93 -1.33 2.50
C PHE A 90 10.23 -0.56 2.25
N GLN A 91 11.37 -0.98 2.82
CA GLN A 91 12.67 -0.36 2.59
C GLN A 91 13.14 -0.49 1.14
N GLU A 92 13.04 -1.68 0.55
CA GLU A 92 13.35 -1.90 -0.88
C GLU A 92 12.43 -1.05 -1.77
N SER A 93 11.14 -1.00 -1.44
CA SER A 93 10.20 -0.13 -2.15
C SER A 93 10.55 1.35 -2.00
N PHE A 94 10.94 1.81 -0.81
CA PHE A 94 11.37 3.18 -0.56
C PHE A 94 12.58 3.57 -1.41
N GLU A 95 13.57 2.69 -1.54
CA GLU A 95 14.74 2.88 -2.39
C GLU A 95 14.36 2.95 -3.87
N GLU A 96 13.52 2.02 -4.35
CA GLU A 96 13.01 2.03 -5.73
C GLU A 96 12.15 3.25 -6.05
N LEU A 97 11.47 3.81 -5.04
CA LEU A 97 10.70 5.06 -5.11
C LEU A 97 11.57 6.31 -4.90
N GLN A 98 12.88 6.21 -5.18
CA GLN A 98 13.84 7.31 -5.10
C GLN A 98 13.86 8.00 -3.71
N ASN A 99 13.67 7.22 -2.64
CA ASN A 99 13.57 7.70 -1.26
C ASN A 99 12.37 8.60 -0.98
N THR A 100 11.29 8.44 -1.76
CA THR A 100 10.00 9.08 -1.45
C THR A 100 9.32 8.31 -0.32
N PRO A 101 8.93 8.96 0.80
CA PRO A 101 8.27 8.29 1.92
C PRO A 101 7.07 7.44 1.49
N LEU A 102 6.93 6.26 2.10
CA LEU A 102 5.86 5.31 1.81
C LEU A 102 5.16 4.92 3.11
N GLN A 103 3.83 4.99 3.11
CA GLN A 103 3.00 4.70 4.27
C GLN A 103 1.73 3.93 3.90
N ALA A 104 1.29 3.01 4.74
CA ALA A 104 0.07 2.25 4.51
C ALA A 104 -0.75 2.06 5.80
N ASN A 105 -2.07 2.13 5.66
CA ASN A 105 -3.00 1.49 6.58
C ASN A 105 -3.00 -0.01 6.23
N VAL A 106 -2.36 -0.81 7.07
CA VAL A 106 -2.25 -2.25 6.90
C VAL A 106 -3.47 -2.93 7.52
N TRP A 107 -4.06 -3.86 6.79
CA TRP A 107 -5.18 -4.69 7.18
C TRP A 107 -4.79 -6.15 6.98
N VAL A 108 -4.72 -6.92 8.06
CA VAL A 108 -4.45 -8.36 8.01
C VAL A 108 -5.78 -9.09 8.05
N ILE A 109 -6.06 -9.83 6.98
CA ILE A 109 -7.31 -10.57 6.77
C ILE A 109 -7.06 -12.04 7.07
N ALA A 110 -7.97 -12.66 7.82
CA ALA A 110 -7.92 -14.08 8.12
C ALA A 110 -7.75 -14.93 6.84
N GLU A 111 -6.98 -16.02 6.93
CA GLU A 111 -6.57 -16.80 5.76
C GLU A 111 -7.78 -17.23 4.90
N GLU A 112 -8.85 -17.68 5.56
CA GLU A 112 -10.08 -18.17 4.94
C GLU A 112 -10.91 -17.09 4.24
N SER A 113 -10.72 -15.82 4.59
CA SER A 113 -11.48 -14.69 4.06
C SER A 113 -10.72 -13.89 2.98
N TYR A 114 -9.41 -14.10 2.85
CA TYR A 114 -8.56 -13.28 1.98
C TYR A 114 -8.99 -13.28 0.51
N ASP A 115 -9.24 -14.45 -0.08
CA ASP A 115 -9.54 -14.56 -1.51
C ASP A 115 -10.85 -13.84 -1.90
N GLU A 116 -11.85 -13.86 -1.00
CA GLU A 116 -13.10 -13.11 -1.18
C GLU A 116 -12.84 -11.61 -1.11
N VAL A 117 -12.17 -11.16 -0.04
CA VAL A 117 -11.85 -9.74 0.21
C VAL A 117 -11.04 -9.15 -0.93
N ILE A 118 -10.01 -9.86 -1.40
CA ILE A 118 -9.11 -9.36 -2.43
C ILE A 118 -9.82 -9.25 -3.78
N SER A 119 -10.74 -10.17 -4.09
CA SER A 119 -11.53 -10.13 -5.32
C SER A 119 -12.40 -8.88 -5.45
N GLU A 120 -12.79 -8.28 -4.34
CA GLU A 120 -13.50 -6.99 -4.28
C GLU A 120 -12.52 -5.81 -4.24
N PHE A 121 -11.51 -5.89 -3.36
CA PHE A 121 -10.54 -4.82 -3.11
C PHE A 121 -9.86 -4.32 -4.39
N VAL A 122 -9.37 -5.24 -5.23
CA VAL A 122 -8.64 -4.89 -6.47
C VAL A 122 -9.51 -4.18 -7.51
N LYS A 123 -10.84 -4.18 -7.35
CA LYS A 123 -11.78 -3.49 -8.22
C LYS A 123 -12.09 -2.07 -7.74
N LEU A 124 -11.73 -1.72 -6.50
CA LEU A 124 -12.06 -0.45 -5.89
C LEU A 124 -11.15 0.66 -6.43
N PRO A 125 -11.71 1.83 -6.79
CA PRO A 125 -10.90 3.00 -7.14
C PRO A 125 -10.36 3.74 -5.89
N ASP A 126 -11.00 3.53 -4.74
CA ASP A 126 -10.67 4.09 -3.43
C ASP A 126 -11.34 3.23 -2.33
N VAL A 127 -10.82 3.30 -1.10
CA VAL A 127 -11.35 2.57 0.05
C VAL A 127 -11.21 3.40 1.33
N SER A 128 -12.07 3.11 2.31
CA SER A 128 -12.01 3.72 3.64
C SER A 128 -11.86 2.64 4.71
N ASN A 129 -11.36 3.01 5.89
CA ASN A 129 -11.23 2.09 7.04
C ASN A 129 -12.54 1.36 7.38
N SER A 130 -13.71 1.98 7.15
CA SER A 130 -15.00 1.33 7.42
C SER A 130 -15.32 0.15 6.50
N TRP A 131 -14.71 0.09 5.32
CA TRP A 131 -14.91 -1.00 4.36
C TRP A 131 -14.40 -2.35 4.90
N PHE A 132 -13.40 -2.33 5.78
CA PHE A 132 -12.77 -3.52 6.35
C PHE A 132 -13.47 -4.09 7.59
N LYS A 133 -14.45 -3.36 8.17
CA LYS A 133 -15.08 -3.73 9.45
C LYS A 133 -15.72 -5.11 9.43
N ASP A 134 -16.30 -5.50 8.30
CA ASP A 134 -17.04 -6.76 8.15
C ASP A 134 -16.25 -7.83 7.37
N LYS A 135 -14.92 -7.66 7.23
CA LYS A 135 -14.06 -8.47 6.34
C LYS A 135 -13.16 -9.47 7.08
N ASN A 136 -13.56 -9.89 8.28
CA ASN A 136 -12.79 -10.82 9.13
C ASN A 136 -11.32 -10.38 9.29
N THR A 137 -11.15 -9.12 9.71
CA THR A 137 -9.83 -8.53 9.96
C THR A 137 -9.31 -9.00 11.31
N ILE A 138 -8.10 -9.55 11.32
CA ILE A 138 -7.43 -9.95 12.57
C ILE A 138 -6.53 -8.86 13.13
N GLY A 139 -5.99 -7.97 12.28
CA GLY A 139 -5.11 -6.89 12.70
C GLY A 139 -5.20 -5.67 11.79
N SER A 140 -5.06 -4.48 12.37
CA SER A 140 -5.00 -3.22 11.62
C SER A 140 -4.02 -2.23 12.26
N PHE A 141 -3.11 -1.65 11.47
CA PHE A 141 -2.11 -0.70 11.98
C PHE A 141 -1.57 0.20 10.86
N GLN A 142 -0.91 1.29 11.25
CA GLN A 142 -0.20 2.17 10.32
C GLN A 142 1.28 1.82 10.25
N PHE A 143 1.79 1.59 9.05
CA PHE A 143 3.20 1.33 8.82
C PHE A 143 3.77 2.32 7.82
N SER A 144 4.96 2.86 8.13
CA SER A 144 5.61 3.84 7.27
C SER A 144 7.12 3.68 7.29
N VAL A 145 7.73 3.93 6.13
CA VAL A 145 9.17 4.07 5.95
C VAL A 145 9.49 5.47 5.43
N THR A 146 10.50 6.08 6.03
CA THR A 146 11.01 7.41 5.68
C THR A 146 12.54 7.39 5.70
N ALA A 147 13.17 8.50 5.31
CA ALA A 147 14.62 8.67 5.47
C ALA A 147 15.11 8.54 6.94
N LYS A 148 14.22 8.65 7.94
CA LYS A 148 14.54 8.45 9.36
C LYS A 148 14.43 6.98 9.80
N GLY A 149 14.03 6.07 8.91
CA GLY A 149 13.73 4.68 9.22
C GLY A 149 12.23 4.40 9.26
N VAL A 150 11.86 3.30 9.92
CA VAL A 150 10.47 2.84 10.08
C VAL A 150 9.85 3.35 11.38
N ASN A 151 8.52 3.43 11.44
CA ASN A 151 7.78 3.98 12.59
C ASN A 151 7.46 2.96 13.71
N ILE A 152 7.67 1.66 13.48
CA ILE A 152 7.34 0.58 14.42
C ILE A 152 8.55 -0.34 14.56
N ASP A 153 8.90 -0.71 15.79
CA ASP A 153 9.94 -1.70 16.05
C ASP A 153 9.51 -3.12 15.66
N GLU A 154 10.48 -3.99 15.36
CA GLU A 154 10.19 -5.33 14.83
C GLU A 154 9.35 -6.20 15.78
N SER A 155 9.60 -6.12 17.09
CA SER A 155 8.89 -6.95 18.08
C SER A 155 7.40 -6.60 18.13
N LYS A 156 7.09 -5.31 18.11
CA LYS A 156 5.73 -4.79 18.05
C LYS A 156 5.07 -5.10 16.72
N LEU A 157 5.80 -4.95 15.62
CA LEU A 157 5.28 -5.26 14.30
C LEU A 157 4.89 -6.74 14.15
N ASN A 158 5.71 -7.65 14.69
CA ASN A 158 5.40 -9.08 14.74
C ASN A 158 4.12 -9.38 15.54
N ASN A 159 3.83 -8.63 16.60
CA ASN A 159 2.60 -8.78 17.37
C ASN A 159 1.37 -8.31 16.57
N LEU A 160 1.47 -7.12 15.95
CA LEU A 160 0.39 -6.53 15.15
C LEU A 160 0.04 -7.40 13.93
N LEU A 161 1.03 -7.98 13.26
CA LEU A 161 0.82 -8.90 12.12
C LEU A 161 0.08 -10.19 12.48
N LYS A 162 0.05 -10.55 13.77
CA LYS A 162 -0.66 -11.72 14.32
C LYS A 162 -1.99 -11.35 14.99
N GLY A 163 -2.48 -10.14 14.74
CA GLY A 163 -3.73 -9.64 15.28
C GLY A 163 -3.67 -9.16 16.73
N GLY A 164 -2.47 -8.89 17.25
CA GLY A 164 -2.33 -8.19 18.52
C GLY A 164 -2.88 -6.77 18.44
N GLU A 165 -3.54 -6.31 19.50
CA GLU A 165 -4.02 -4.93 19.58
C GLU A 165 -2.88 -3.93 19.71
N TRP A 166 -3.07 -2.76 19.10
CA TRP A 166 -2.28 -1.58 19.45
C TRP A 166 -2.83 -1.01 20.76
N LEU A 167 -2.14 -1.29 21.87
CA LEU A 167 -2.37 -0.55 23.11
C LEU A 167 -1.80 0.86 22.92
N ASP A 168 -2.68 1.80 22.57
CA ASP A 168 -2.40 3.22 22.76
C ASP A 168 -2.13 3.48 24.25
N LEU A 169 -0.87 3.66 24.61
CA LEU A 169 -0.55 4.41 25.82
C LEU A 169 -0.78 5.88 25.48
N TYR A 170 -1.93 6.37 25.94
CA TYR A 170 -2.37 7.77 26.11
C TYR A 170 -1.37 8.88 25.78
#